data_AF-A0A1F6BAQ8-F1
#
_entry.id   AF-A0A1F6BAQ8-F1
#
_cell.length_a   1.000
_cell.length_b   1.000
_cell.length_c   1.000
_cell.angle_alpha   90.00
_cell.angle_beta   90.00
_cell.angle_gamma   90.00
#
_symmetry.space_group_name_H-M   'P 1'
#
loop_
_entity.id
_entity.type
_entity.pdbx_description
1 polymer ?
#
loop_
_entity_poly.entity_id
_entity_poly.type
_entity_poly.pdbx_seq_one_letter_code
_entity_poly.pdbx_strand_id
1 'polypeptide(L)'
;MNTTVKTTILLPEDELLRAKMAAIQENKTLSEIIREAIAQRIPGKTAKREKKKDPMRLAGLFKLGVKKEDTFRRKDIYDQYLKRKMGI
;
A
#
# COMPACT_ATOMS: atom_id res chain seq x y z
N MET A 1 1.46 -21.48 -6.05
CA MET A 1 1.23 -22.59 -5.09
C MET A 1 1.22 -21.99 -3.69
N ASN A 2 0.09 -22.03 -2.98
CA ASN A 2 0.02 -21.66 -1.56
C ASN A 2 0.38 -22.89 -0.72
N THR A 3 1.67 -23.08 -0.44
CA THR A 3 2.12 -24.15 0.46
C THR A 3 1.83 -23.74 1.90
N THR A 4 0.98 -24.50 2.58
CA THR A 4 0.71 -24.30 4.02
C THR A 4 1.67 -25.19 4.81
N VAL A 5 2.39 -24.60 5.76
CA VAL A 5 3.31 -25.32 6.66
C VAL A 5 2.66 -25.45 8.03
N LYS A 6 2.74 -26.63 8.65
CA LYS A 6 2.33 -26.84 10.05
C LYS A 6 3.51 -26.55 10.95
N THR A 7 3.28 -25.78 12.00
CA THR A 7 4.32 -25.43 12.98
C THR A 7 3.72 -25.51 14.37
N THR A 8 4.44 -26.15 15.29
CA THR A 8 4.09 -26.19 16.70
C THR A 8 4.78 -25.04 17.42
N ILE A 9 4.02 -24.27 18.19
CA ILE A 9 4.51 -23.15 19.00
C ILE A 9 4.22 -23.42 20.47
N LEU A 10 5.12 -22.97 21.35
CA LEU A 10 4.91 -22.99 22.79
C LEU A 10 4.29 -21.66 23.20
N LEU A 11 3.16 -21.71 23.92
CA LEU A 11 2.44 -20.54 24.42
C LEU A 11 2.02 -20.81 25.87
N PRO A 12 1.94 -19.77 26.72
CA PRO A 12 1.27 -19.85 28.01
C PRO A 12 -0.18 -20.31 27.85
N GLU A 13 -0.67 -21.10 28.80
CA GLU A 13 -2.03 -21.66 28.75
C GLU A 13 -3.11 -20.57 28.71
N ASP A 14 -2.94 -19.52 29.52
CA ASP A 14 -3.85 -18.38 29.58
C ASP A 14 -3.97 -17.64 28.24
N GLU A 15 -2.85 -17.47 27.54
CA GLU A 15 -2.81 -16.80 26.23
C GLU A 15 -3.49 -17.65 25.16
N LEU A 16 -3.27 -18.97 25.19
CA LEU A 16 -3.94 -19.90 24.29
C LEU A 16 -5.47 -19.88 24.50
N LEU A 17 -5.91 -19.84 25.75
CA LEU A 17 -7.34 -19.81 26.08
C LEU A 17 -7.98 -18.51 25.59
N ARG A 18 -7.35 -17.35 25.84
CA ARG A 18 -7.81 -16.06 25.32
C ARG A 18 -7.89 -16.05 23.80
N ALA A 19 -6.87 -16.59 23.12
CA ALA A 19 -6.86 -16.67 21.66
C ALA A 19 -8.00 -17.54 21.10
N LYS A 20 -8.30 -18.68 21.75
CA LYS A 20 -9.44 -19.52 21.39
C LYS A 20 -10.78 -18.82 21.60
N MET A 21 -10.94 -18.09 22.69
CA MET A 21 -12.15 -17.31 22.96
C MET A 21 -12.37 -16.23 21.91
N ALA A 22 -11.31 -15.51 21.53
CA ALA A 22 -11.38 -14.53 20.44
C ALA A 22 -11.76 -15.18 19.09
N ALA A 23 -11.21 -16.37 18.80
CA ALA A 23 -11.54 -17.15 17.61
C ALA A 23 -13.03 -17.50 17.53
N ILE A 24 -13.63 -17.91 18.67
CA ILE A 24 -15.06 -18.21 18.75
C ILE A 24 -15.89 -16.94 18.52
N GLN A 25 -15.52 -15.81 19.15
CA GLN A 25 -16.24 -14.54 18.99
C GLN A 25 -16.27 -14.04 17.54
N GLU A 26 -15.17 -14.24 16.81
CA GLU A 26 -15.05 -13.82 15.41
C GLU A 26 -15.54 -14.86 14.39
N ASN A 27 -16.02 -16.03 14.85
CA ASN A 27 -16.35 -17.19 13.99
C ASN A 27 -15.20 -17.60 13.07
N LYS A 28 -13.96 -17.50 13.55
CA LYS A 28 -12.73 -17.86 12.82
C LYS A 28 -12.02 -19.02 13.47
N THR A 29 -11.15 -19.68 12.72
CA THR A 29 -10.22 -20.65 13.29
C THR A 29 -9.05 -19.97 13.99
N LEU A 30 -8.46 -20.63 14.98
CA LEU A 30 -7.25 -20.13 15.67
C LEU A 30 -6.12 -19.84 14.67
N SER A 31 -5.96 -20.70 13.66
CA SER A 31 -4.96 -20.55 12.60
C SER A 31 -5.17 -19.29 11.75
N GLU A 32 -6.42 -18.91 11.49
CA GLU A 32 -6.76 -17.68 10.75
C GLU A 32 -6.44 -16.45 11.57
N ILE A 33 -6.80 -16.41 12.86
CA ILE A 33 -6.45 -15.31 13.75
C ILE A 33 -4.94 -15.14 13.85
N ILE A 34 -4.21 -16.24 14.04
CA ILE A 34 -2.74 -16.20 14.10
C ILE A 34 -2.18 -15.67 12.78
N ARG A 35 -2.72 -16.09 11.63
CA ARG A 35 -2.29 -15.61 10.32
C ARG A 35 -2.56 -14.11 10.14
N GLU A 36 -3.72 -13.63 10.53
CA GLU A 36 -4.09 -12.22 10.48
C GLU A 36 -3.18 -11.37 11.39
N ALA A 37 -2.95 -11.82 12.63
CA ALA A 37 -2.06 -11.14 13.57
C ALA A 37 -0.61 -11.08 13.05
N ILE A 38 -0.10 -12.17 12.46
CA ILE A 38 1.22 -12.18 11.83
C ILE A 38 1.26 -11.22 10.63
N ALA A 39 0.23 -11.23 9.77
CA ALA A 39 0.16 -10.36 8.60
C ALA A 39 0.07 -8.86 8.96
N GLN A 40 -0.62 -8.52 10.05
CA GLN A 40 -0.69 -7.16 10.57
C GLN A 40 0.67 -6.69 11.12
N ARG A 41 1.36 -7.55 11.86
CA ARG A 41 2.63 -7.20 12.52
C ARG A 41 3.84 -7.27 11.59
N ILE A 42 3.83 -8.19 10.65
CA ILE A 42 4.87 -8.40 9.63
C ILE A 42 4.22 -8.16 8.27
N PRO A 43 3.96 -6.91 7.88
CA PRO A 43 3.47 -6.63 6.55
C PRO A 43 4.49 -7.16 5.55
N GLY A 44 4.08 -8.17 4.77
CA GLY A 44 4.93 -8.74 3.74
C GLY A 44 5.47 -7.61 2.85
N LYS A 45 6.79 -7.59 2.63
CA LYS A 45 7.50 -6.58 1.82
C LYS A 45 7.07 -6.52 0.34
N THR A 46 5.95 -7.14 -0.05
CA THR A 46 5.53 -7.33 -1.44
C THR A 46 4.08 -6.91 -1.74
N ALA A 47 3.38 -6.25 -0.82
CA ALA A 47 2.30 -5.36 -1.27
C ALA A 47 2.96 -4.05 -1.72
N LYS A 48 3.46 -4.01 -2.96
CA LYS A 48 3.53 -2.73 -3.69
C LYS A 48 2.14 -2.13 -3.49
N ARG A 49 2.03 -1.05 -2.71
CA ARG A 49 0.84 -0.19 -2.72
C ARG A 49 0.50 -0.04 -4.19
N GLU A 50 -0.58 -0.69 -4.65
CA GLU A 50 -1.17 -0.31 -5.91
C GLU A 50 -1.54 1.15 -5.71
N LYS A 51 -0.69 2.04 -6.20
CA LYS A 51 -1.02 3.46 -6.30
C LYS A 51 -2.32 3.44 -7.07
N LYS A 52 -3.44 3.73 -6.39
CA LYS A 52 -4.72 3.99 -7.02
C LYS A 52 -4.41 4.86 -8.23
N LYS A 53 -4.52 4.31 -9.43
CA LYS A 53 -4.42 5.12 -10.65
C LYS A 53 -5.66 5.99 -10.59
N ASP A 54 -5.49 7.24 -10.19
CA ASP A 54 -6.58 8.21 -10.17
C ASP A 54 -7.33 8.12 -11.49
N PRO A 55 -8.63 7.75 -11.49
CA PRO A 55 -9.43 7.72 -12.72
C PRO A 55 -9.52 9.12 -13.35
N MET A 56 -9.24 10.16 -12.57
CA MET A 56 -9.12 11.55 -13.03
C MET A 56 -7.95 11.76 -14.00
N ARG A 57 -6.87 10.96 -13.93
CA ARG A 57 -5.78 10.98 -14.92
C ARG A 57 -6.16 10.32 -16.24
N LEU A 58 -7.08 9.35 -16.23
CA LEU A 58 -7.58 8.74 -17.46
C LEU A 58 -8.59 9.66 -18.17
N ALA A 59 -9.43 10.38 -17.41
CA ALA A 59 -10.37 11.34 -17.99
C ALA A 59 -9.69 12.54 -18.68
N GLY A 60 -8.50 12.95 -18.21
CA GLY A 60 -7.68 13.97 -18.85
C GLY A 60 -7.08 13.54 -20.20
N LEU A 61 -6.90 12.23 -20.42
CA LEU A 61 -6.32 11.70 -21.66
C LEU A 61 -7.33 11.67 -22.82
N PHE A 62 -8.63 11.56 -22.53
CA PHE A 62 -9.69 11.49 -23.54
C PHE A 62 -10.20 12.86 -24.02
N LYS A 63 -9.79 13.97 -23.38
CA LYS A 63 -10.28 15.32 -23.73
C LYS A 63 -9.36 16.17 -24.60
N LEU A 64 -8.15 15.72 -24.96
CA LEU A 64 -7.25 16.55 -25.76
C LEU A 64 -6.72 15.80 -26.98
N GLY A 65 -7.42 16.00 -28.10
CA GLY A 65 -6.82 16.02 -29.43
C GLY A 65 -5.93 17.24 -29.62
N VAL A 66 -5.00 17.48 -28.68
CA VAL A 66 -4.03 18.58 -28.74
C VAL A 66 -2.66 17.98 -28.54
N LYS A 67 -1.78 18.35 -29.45
CA LYS A 67 -0.46 17.79 -29.73
C LYS A 67 0.42 17.70 -28.48
N LYS A 68 1.26 16.67 -28.48
CA LYS A 68 2.51 16.59 -27.69
C LYS A 68 3.35 17.85 -27.92
N GLU A 69 4.27 18.11 -26.97
CA GLU A 69 5.11 19.32 -26.77
C GLU A 69 4.42 20.20 -25.72
N ASP A 70 4.74 20.19 -24.42
CA ASP A 70 6.04 20.15 -23.80
C ASP A 70 6.00 19.44 -22.44
N THR A 71 6.80 18.39 -22.35
CA THR A 71 7.35 17.91 -21.08
C THR A 71 8.09 19.08 -20.45
N PHE A 72 7.55 19.67 -19.37
CA PHE A 72 8.22 20.71 -18.56
C PHE A 72 9.72 20.43 -18.47
N ARG A 73 10.53 21.16 -19.24
CA ARG A 73 11.99 20.98 -19.26
C ARG A 73 12.53 21.72 -18.05
N ARG A 74 13.55 21.16 -17.39
CA ARG A 74 14.22 21.79 -16.22
C ARG A 74 14.70 23.24 -16.48
N LYS A 75 14.85 23.62 -17.75
CA LYS A 75 15.19 24.99 -18.17
C LYS A 75 14.09 26.00 -17.79
N ASP A 76 12.82 25.65 -17.92
CA ASP A 76 11.70 26.57 -17.66
C ASP A 76 11.57 26.90 -16.16
N ILE A 77 11.95 25.94 -15.30
CA ILE A 77 12.02 26.12 -13.85
C ILE A 77 13.17 27.07 -13.48
N TYR A 78 14.30 26.97 -14.18
CA TYR A 78 15.47 27.82 -13.94
C TYR A 78 15.22 29.27 -14.40
N ASP A 79 14.53 29.44 -15.53
CA ASP A 79 14.18 30.77 -16.04
C ASP A 79 13.16 31.49 -15.13
N GLN A 80 12.19 30.76 -14.55
CA GLN A 80 11.30 31.35 -13.55
C GLN A 80 12.05 31.77 -12.27
N TYR A 81 13.05 31.01 -11.84
CA TYR A 81 13.88 31.36 -10.69
C TYR A 81 14.74 32.60 -10.98
N LEU A 82 15.34 32.69 -12.17
CA LEU A 82 16.15 33.83 -12.58
C LEU A 82 15.31 35.12 -12.69
N LYS A 83 14.11 35.06 -13.27
CA LYS A 83 13.21 36.24 -13.36
C LYS A 83 12.85 36.80 -11.98
N ARG A 84 12.47 35.92 -11.04
CA ARG A 84 12.21 36.30 -9.65
C ARG A 84 13.41 36.94 -8.96
N LYS A 85 14.63 36.47 -9.26
CA LYS A 85 15.86 37.01 -8.66
C LYS A 85 16.27 38.36 -9.26
N MET A 86 15.92 38.60 -10.52
CA MET A 86 16.19 39.85 -11.24
C MET A 86 15.10 40.92 -11.06
N GLY A 87 14.03 40.62 -10.31
CA GLY A 87 13.00 41.60 -9.93
C GLY A 87 12.07 42.03 -11.06
N ILE A 88 11.80 41.14 -12.02
CA ILE A 88 10.78 41.30 -13.08
C ILE A 88 9.69 40.24 -12.89
#